data_AF-A0A2V9KX13-F1
#
_entry.id   AF-A0A2V9KX13-F1
#
_cell.length_a   1.000
_cell.length_b   1.000
_cell.length_c   1.000
_cell.angle_alpha   90.00
_cell.angle_beta   90.00
_cell.angle_gamma   90.00
#
_symmetry.space_group_name_H-M   'P 1'
#
loop_
_entity.id
_entity.type
_entity.pdbx_description
1 polymer ?
#
loop_
_entity_poly.entity_id
_entity_poly.type
_entity_poly.pdbx_seq_one_letter_code
_entity_poly.pdbx_strand_id
1 'polypeptide(L)'
;GGTMRRLWDDPFFPPRLGTFRTHRDDLRQARLEAEEAQDHLSQALQHGGDHFSLGDLLLEARMLDYAAMKALYAAEIADFWQQLGPHPSPDDVHFYLGSEIASHDHSRLADLMDAITDLRTGYQKSWDEAYTPYRRGTVLARFEGEFQYWWNLQRRVNHLAAQFHEGDSLPPVETLSIEH
;
A
#
# COMPACT_ATOMS: atom_id res chain seq x y z
N GLY A 1 -16.11 -4.31 11.44
CA GLY A 1 -16.60 -3.80 10.13
C GLY A 1 -16.22 -2.35 9.76
N GLY A 2 -15.50 -1.60 10.62
CA GLY A 2 -15.02 -0.24 10.30
C GLY A 2 -13.60 -0.19 9.70
N THR A 3 -12.71 -1.09 10.15
CA THR A 3 -11.30 -1.16 9.73
C THR A 3 -11.14 -1.46 8.24
N MET A 4 -11.92 -2.40 7.69
CA MET A 4 -11.90 -2.80 6.28
C MET A 4 -12.36 -1.71 5.31
N ARG A 5 -13.07 -0.66 5.77
CA ARG A 5 -13.42 0.51 4.93
C ARG A 5 -12.25 1.47 4.81
N ARG A 6 -11.52 1.68 5.92
CA ARG A 6 -10.39 2.62 5.96
C ARG A 6 -9.17 2.15 5.19
N LEU A 7 -9.08 0.85 4.88
CA LEU A 7 -8.03 0.30 4.03
C LEU A 7 -7.91 1.03 2.69
N TRP A 8 -9.04 1.40 2.12
CA TRP A 8 -9.15 2.03 0.80
C TRP A 8 -9.06 3.56 0.85
N ASP A 9 -8.92 4.14 2.04
CA ASP A 9 -8.84 5.59 2.17
C ASP A 9 -7.49 6.10 1.63
N ASP A 10 -7.49 7.33 1.14
CA ASP A 10 -6.27 8.02 0.73
C ASP A 10 -5.29 8.18 1.90
N PRO A 11 -4.07 7.60 1.80
CA PRO A 11 -3.07 7.65 2.86
C PRO A 11 -2.31 8.99 2.93
N PHE A 12 -2.38 9.84 1.91
CA PHE A 12 -1.77 11.18 1.91
C PHE A 12 -2.70 12.27 2.48
N PHE A 13 -3.93 11.90 2.87
CA PHE A 13 -4.81 12.84 3.57
C PHE A 13 -4.16 13.30 4.89
N PRO A 14 -3.99 14.62 5.15
CA PRO A 14 -3.05 15.10 6.17
C PRO A 14 -3.28 14.55 7.60
N PRO A 15 -4.53 14.46 8.12
CA PRO A 15 -4.78 13.84 9.42
C PRO A 15 -4.30 12.38 9.54
N ARG A 16 -4.40 11.60 8.46
CA ARG A 16 -3.93 10.20 8.45
C ARG A 16 -2.42 10.13 8.39
N LEU A 17 -1.82 10.92 7.50
CA LEU A 17 -0.37 10.95 7.32
C LEU A 17 0.36 11.32 8.62
N GLY A 18 -0.17 12.30 9.37
CA GLY A 18 0.34 12.64 10.71
C GLY A 18 0.24 11.50 11.72
N THR A 19 -0.85 10.72 11.65
CA THR A 19 -1.01 9.51 12.47
C THR A 19 0.02 8.45 12.11
N PHE A 20 0.22 8.16 10.81
CA PHE A 20 1.17 7.15 10.34
C PHE A 20 2.61 7.48 10.74
N ARG A 21 3.00 8.76 10.64
CA ARG A 21 4.31 9.23 11.10
C ARG A 21 4.52 9.02 12.60
N THR A 22 3.50 9.30 13.40
CA THR A 22 3.55 9.15 14.88
C THR A 22 3.67 7.68 15.30
N HIS A 23 3.02 6.78 14.55
CA HIS A 23 2.88 5.36 14.90
C HIS A 23 3.76 4.44 14.04
N ARG A 24 4.91 4.91 13.54
CA ARG A 24 5.74 4.11 12.63
C ARG A 24 6.21 2.78 13.21
N ASP A 25 6.68 2.79 14.44
CA ASP A 25 7.19 1.57 15.07
C ASP A 25 6.04 0.58 15.33
N ASP A 26 4.87 1.09 15.71
CA ASP A 26 3.64 0.29 15.84
C ASP A 26 3.25 -0.35 14.50
N LEU A 27 3.35 0.40 13.40
CA LEU A 27 3.05 -0.11 12.05
C LEU A 27 4.05 -1.18 11.62
N ARG A 28 5.35 -1.01 11.91
CA ARG A 28 6.37 -2.04 11.64
C ARG A 28 6.09 -3.30 12.44
N GLN A 29 5.77 -3.14 13.72
CA GLN A 29 5.42 -4.25 14.58
C GLN A 29 4.15 -4.97 14.09
N ALA A 30 3.14 -4.22 13.66
CA ALA A 30 1.91 -4.78 13.10
C ALA A 30 2.17 -5.62 11.83
N ARG A 31 3.15 -5.22 10.99
CA ARG A 31 3.57 -6.04 9.85
C ARG A 31 4.22 -7.35 10.30
N LEU A 32 5.18 -7.29 11.22
CA LEU A 32 5.85 -8.49 11.73
C LEU A 32 4.85 -9.48 12.34
N GLU A 33 3.90 -8.99 13.15
CA GLU A 33 2.85 -9.83 13.75
C GLU A 33 1.90 -10.40 12.71
N ALA A 34 1.55 -9.61 11.68
CA ALA A 34 0.70 -10.08 10.60
C ALA A 34 1.42 -11.13 9.74
N GLU A 35 2.71 -10.96 9.45
CA GLU A 35 3.54 -11.94 8.73
C GLU A 35 3.68 -13.25 9.54
N GLU A 36 3.96 -13.17 10.84
CA GLU A 36 4.00 -14.35 11.73
C GLU A 36 2.64 -15.09 11.76
N ALA A 37 1.54 -14.35 11.83
CA ALA A 37 0.20 -14.93 11.76
C ALA A 37 -0.04 -15.63 10.42
N GLN A 38 0.37 -15.02 9.29
CA GLN A 38 0.26 -15.63 7.97
C GLN A 38 1.01 -16.97 7.90
N ASP A 39 2.22 -17.05 8.45
CA ASP A 39 3.01 -18.27 8.49
C ASP A 39 2.32 -19.37 9.29
N HIS A 40 1.87 -19.06 10.51
CA HIS A 40 1.16 -20.01 11.37
C HIS A 40 -0.14 -20.51 10.75
N LEU A 41 -0.93 -19.62 10.15
CA LEU A 41 -2.20 -19.97 9.51
C LEU A 41 -1.97 -20.82 8.25
N SER A 42 -0.95 -20.46 7.45
CA SER A 42 -0.56 -21.24 6.27
C SER A 42 -0.09 -22.65 6.65
N GLN A 43 0.72 -22.77 7.71
CA GLN A 43 1.16 -24.06 8.23
C GLN A 43 -0.03 -24.90 8.75
N ALA A 44 -0.95 -24.29 9.50
CA ALA A 44 -2.13 -24.97 10.01
C ALA A 44 -3.02 -25.51 8.87
N LEU A 45 -3.21 -24.72 7.80
CA LEU A 45 -3.92 -25.16 6.59
C LEU A 45 -3.20 -26.34 5.91
N GLN A 46 -1.87 -26.30 5.79
CA GLN A 46 -1.09 -27.41 5.22
C GLN A 46 -1.20 -28.72 6.03
N HIS A 47 -1.45 -28.63 7.34
CA HIS A 47 -1.67 -29.77 8.22
C HIS A 47 -3.13 -30.24 8.31
N GLY A 48 -4.00 -29.76 7.40
CA GLY A 48 -5.40 -30.18 7.33
C GLY A 48 -6.33 -29.45 8.30
N GLY A 49 -5.94 -28.25 8.74
CA GLY A 49 -6.81 -27.34 9.47
C GLY A 49 -8.04 -26.92 8.65
N ASP A 50 -9.07 -26.44 9.34
CA ASP A 50 -10.32 -26.02 8.70
C ASP A 50 -10.12 -24.85 7.73
N HIS A 51 -10.33 -25.11 6.43
CA HIS A 51 -10.16 -24.11 5.37
C HIS A 51 -11.12 -22.94 5.49
N PHE A 52 -12.33 -23.15 6.05
CA PHE A 52 -13.30 -22.08 6.18
C PHE A 52 -12.83 -21.03 7.20
N SER A 53 -12.51 -21.45 8.42
CA SER A 53 -12.11 -20.53 9.49
C SER A 53 -10.68 -20.01 9.33
N LEU A 54 -9.73 -20.88 9.00
CA LEU A 54 -8.32 -20.50 8.90
C LEU A 54 -8.02 -19.74 7.60
N GLY A 55 -8.75 -20.01 6.51
CA GLY A 55 -8.64 -19.26 5.27
C GLY A 55 -9.07 -17.80 5.44
N ASP A 56 -10.18 -17.57 6.12
CA ASP A 56 -10.65 -16.21 6.44
C ASP A 56 -9.65 -15.46 7.36
N LEU A 57 -9.11 -16.12 8.39
CA LEU A 57 -8.07 -15.52 9.25
C LEU A 57 -6.78 -15.21 8.48
N LEU A 58 -6.35 -16.10 7.57
CA LEU A 58 -5.16 -15.88 6.75
C LEU A 58 -5.34 -14.65 5.86
N LEU A 59 -6.53 -14.50 5.29
CA LEU A 59 -6.88 -13.33 4.50
C LEU A 59 -6.87 -12.06 5.35
N GLU A 60 -7.43 -12.07 6.56
CA GLU A 60 -7.41 -10.93 7.47
C GLU A 60 -5.96 -10.52 7.85
N ALA A 61 -5.09 -11.50 8.13
CA ALA A 61 -3.68 -11.24 8.42
C ALA A 61 -2.97 -10.56 7.23
N ARG A 62 -3.20 -11.04 6.00
CA ARG A 62 -2.65 -10.41 4.79
C ARG A 62 -3.18 -9.00 4.55
N MET A 63 -4.47 -8.77 4.82
CA MET A 63 -5.05 -7.43 4.71
C MET A 63 -4.47 -6.46 5.76
N LEU A 64 -4.16 -6.95 6.96
CA LEU A 64 -3.53 -6.16 8.01
C LEU A 64 -2.09 -5.78 7.65
N ASP A 65 -1.30 -6.74 7.17
CA ASP A 65 0.07 -6.50 6.69
C ASP A 65 0.08 -5.44 5.58
N TYR A 66 -0.77 -5.61 4.56
CA TYR A 66 -0.92 -4.63 3.48
C TYR A 66 -1.31 -3.24 3.99
N ALA A 67 -2.26 -3.16 4.94
CA ALA A 67 -2.68 -1.89 5.53
C ALA A 67 -1.52 -1.16 6.22
N ALA A 68 -0.70 -1.91 6.97
CA ALA A 68 0.45 -1.36 7.66
C ALA A 68 1.56 -0.96 6.69
N MET A 69 1.80 -1.75 5.64
CA MET A 69 2.72 -1.41 4.55
C MET A 69 2.32 -0.11 3.84
N LYS A 70 1.04 0.01 3.45
CA LYS A 70 0.46 1.24 2.85
C LYS A 70 0.72 2.47 3.73
N ALA A 71 0.44 2.36 5.02
CA ALA A 71 0.65 3.46 5.97
C ALA A 71 2.13 3.83 6.14
N LEU A 72 3.01 2.84 6.26
CA LEU A 72 4.46 3.04 6.37
C LEU A 72 5.02 3.73 5.14
N TYR A 73 4.71 3.21 3.95
CA TYR A 73 5.23 3.75 2.70
C TYR A 73 4.70 5.16 2.43
N ALA A 74 3.44 5.46 2.75
CA ALA A 74 2.94 6.84 2.67
C ALA A 74 3.72 7.79 3.59
N ALA A 75 4.03 7.35 4.82
CA ALA A 75 4.84 8.14 5.73
C ALA A 75 6.28 8.30 5.21
N GLU A 76 6.91 7.26 4.67
CA GLU A 76 8.26 7.32 4.11
C GLU A 76 8.35 8.23 2.88
N ILE A 77 7.39 8.12 1.97
CA ILE A 77 7.25 9.02 0.80
C ILE A 77 7.20 10.48 1.28
N ALA A 78 6.38 10.76 2.30
CA ALA A 78 6.27 12.11 2.83
C ALA A 78 7.57 12.62 3.47
N ASP A 79 8.37 11.73 4.05
CA ASP A 79 9.67 12.10 4.61
C ASP A 79 10.71 12.36 3.54
N PHE A 80 10.71 11.63 2.43
CA PHE A 80 11.54 11.97 1.27
C PHE A 80 11.20 13.37 0.76
N TRP A 81 9.91 13.69 0.64
CA TRP A 81 9.46 15.04 0.30
C TRP A 81 10.01 16.10 1.26
N GLN A 82 9.98 15.83 2.56
CA GLN A 82 10.52 16.74 3.57
C GLN A 82 12.05 16.87 3.48
N GLN A 83 12.76 15.77 3.22
CA GLN A 83 14.23 15.74 3.10
C GLN A 83 14.72 16.50 1.86
N LEU A 84 14.00 16.39 0.73
CA LEU A 84 14.28 17.13 -0.50
C LEU A 84 14.18 18.65 -0.30
N GLY A 85 13.25 19.09 0.55
CA GLY A 85 13.01 20.50 0.79
C GLY A 85 12.43 21.22 -0.44
N PRO A 86 12.41 22.57 -0.43
CA PRO A 86 11.71 23.35 -1.46
C PRO A 86 12.44 23.42 -2.81
N HIS A 87 13.76 23.29 -2.83
CA HIS A 87 14.60 23.42 -4.03
C HIS A 87 15.67 22.32 -4.06
N PRO A 88 15.27 21.04 -4.23
CA PRO A 88 16.22 19.94 -4.30
C PRO A 88 17.05 19.99 -5.58
N SER A 89 18.17 19.28 -5.57
CA SER A 89 18.94 19.07 -6.81
C SER A 89 18.20 18.13 -7.77
N PRO A 90 18.41 18.24 -9.09
CA PRO A 90 17.85 17.28 -10.05
C PRO A 90 18.24 15.82 -9.76
N ASP A 91 19.45 15.60 -9.27
CA ASP A 91 19.95 14.26 -8.90
C ASP A 91 19.17 13.69 -7.70
N ASP A 92 18.92 14.50 -6.68
CA ASP A 92 18.10 14.08 -5.52
C ASP A 92 16.66 13.79 -5.95
N VAL A 93 16.09 14.61 -6.84
CA VAL A 93 14.74 14.36 -7.37
C VAL A 93 14.70 13.04 -8.15
N HIS A 94 15.68 12.79 -9.01
CA HIS A 94 15.75 11.54 -9.76
C HIS A 94 15.86 10.33 -8.82
N PHE A 95 16.73 10.41 -7.81
CA PHE A 95 16.92 9.36 -6.83
C PHE A 95 15.65 9.10 -6.00
N TYR A 96 15.12 10.11 -5.32
CA TYR A 96 14.00 9.92 -4.40
C TYR A 96 12.68 9.67 -5.16
N LEU A 97 12.30 10.52 -6.13
CA LEU A 97 11.03 10.34 -6.82
C LEU A 97 11.10 9.19 -7.82
N GLY A 98 12.17 9.15 -8.62
CA GLY A 98 12.32 8.18 -9.71
C GLY A 98 12.71 6.79 -9.23
N SER A 99 13.69 6.66 -8.32
CA SER A 99 14.15 5.35 -7.84
C SER A 99 13.38 4.86 -6.62
N GLU A 100 13.36 5.63 -5.53
CA GLU A 100 12.82 5.15 -4.24
C GLU A 100 11.29 5.07 -4.18
N ILE A 101 10.60 5.94 -4.95
CA ILE A 101 9.14 6.08 -4.89
C ILE A 101 8.46 5.43 -6.10
N ALA A 102 8.92 5.71 -7.32
CA ALA A 102 8.15 5.40 -8.53
C ALA A 102 8.86 4.51 -9.56
N SER A 103 10.00 3.90 -9.22
CA SER A 103 10.66 2.91 -10.08
C SER A 103 9.72 1.74 -10.39
N HIS A 104 9.89 1.14 -11.57
CA HIS A 104 8.98 0.09 -12.04
C HIS A 104 9.07 -1.19 -11.20
N ASP A 105 10.29 -1.60 -10.84
CA ASP A 105 10.54 -2.95 -10.32
C ASP A 105 10.83 -2.99 -8.80
N HIS A 106 11.38 -1.90 -8.25
CA HIS A 106 11.92 -1.88 -6.88
C HIS A 106 11.65 -0.54 -6.21
N SER A 107 10.38 -0.16 -6.10
CA SER A 107 9.97 1.04 -5.39
C SER A 107 8.78 0.78 -4.50
N ARG A 108 8.53 1.70 -3.57
CA ARG A 108 7.38 1.64 -2.66
C ARG A 108 6.05 1.51 -3.40
N LEU A 109 5.90 2.20 -4.53
CA LEU A 109 4.68 2.10 -5.34
C LEU A 109 4.59 0.78 -6.10
N ALA A 110 5.72 0.25 -6.58
CA ALA A 110 5.76 -1.08 -7.20
C ALA A 110 5.38 -2.17 -6.19
N ASP A 111 6.01 -2.17 -5.02
CA ASP A 111 5.71 -3.09 -3.92
C ASP A 111 4.22 -3.06 -3.51
N LEU A 112 3.61 -1.86 -3.45
CA LEU A 112 2.18 -1.72 -3.13
C LEU A 112 1.27 -2.29 -4.22
N MET A 113 1.66 -2.14 -5.49
CA MET A 113 0.93 -2.68 -6.64
C MET A 113 1.04 -4.22 -6.70
N ASP A 114 2.22 -4.77 -6.42
CA ASP A 114 2.42 -6.21 -6.38
C ASP A 114 1.64 -6.83 -5.22
N ALA A 115 1.80 -6.27 -4.01
CA ALA A 115 1.13 -6.79 -2.82
C ALA A 115 -0.40 -6.74 -2.94
N ILE A 116 -0.99 -5.68 -3.50
CA ILE A 116 -2.45 -5.62 -3.66
C ILE A 116 -2.96 -6.60 -4.73
N THR A 117 -2.16 -6.86 -5.77
CA THR A 117 -2.49 -7.82 -6.84
C THR A 117 -2.45 -9.26 -6.32
N ASP A 118 -1.43 -9.58 -5.53
CA ASP A 118 -1.31 -10.88 -4.86
C ASP A 118 -2.44 -11.08 -3.83
N LEU A 119 -2.73 -10.04 -3.04
CA LEU A 119 -3.82 -10.05 -2.07
C LEU A 119 -5.18 -10.26 -2.74
N ARG A 120 -5.44 -9.61 -3.87
CA ARG A 120 -6.66 -9.81 -4.69
C ARG A 120 -6.80 -11.26 -5.12
N THR A 121 -5.70 -11.88 -5.58
CA THR A 121 -5.67 -13.27 -6.02
C THR A 121 -5.94 -14.22 -4.86
N GLY A 122 -5.32 -13.98 -3.70
CA GLY A 122 -5.60 -14.72 -2.46
C GLY A 122 -7.05 -14.59 -1.98
N TYR A 123 -7.61 -13.37 -2.00
CA TYR A 123 -9.00 -13.10 -1.65
C TYR A 123 -9.96 -13.87 -2.56
N GLN A 124 -9.72 -13.84 -3.88
CA GLN A 124 -10.57 -14.55 -4.83
C GLN A 124 -10.56 -16.06 -4.56
N LYS A 125 -9.39 -16.65 -4.31
CA LYS A 125 -9.27 -18.08 -3.99
C LYS A 125 -10.05 -18.43 -2.73
N SER A 126 -9.86 -17.69 -1.64
CA SER A 126 -10.59 -17.92 -0.38
C SER A 126 -12.09 -17.79 -0.55
N TRP A 127 -12.54 -16.78 -1.32
CA TRP A 127 -13.96 -16.59 -1.61
C TRP A 127 -14.57 -17.78 -2.35
N ASP A 128 -13.85 -18.33 -3.34
CA ASP A 128 -14.34 -19.41 -4.19
C ASP A 128 -14.45 -20.74 -3.44
N GLU A 129 -13.66 -20.92 -2.38
CA GLU A 129 -13.72 -22.08 -1.49
C GLU A 129 -14.89 -21.99 -0.49
N ALA A 130 -15.23 -20.78 -0.02
CA ALA A 130 -16.14 -20.59 1.11
C ALA A 130 -17.52 -20.01 0.76
N TYR A 131 -17.68 -19.33 -0.38
CA TYR A 131 -18.87 -18.52 -0.68
C TYR A 131 -19.37 -18.67 -2.12
N THR A 132 -20.64 -18.29 -2.35
CA THR A 132 -21.20 -18.21 -3.71
C THR A 132 -20.62 -17.01 -4.48
N PRO A 133 -20.65 -17.00 -5.83
CA PRO A 133 -20.11 -15.88 -6.62
C PRO A 133 -20.81 -14.52 -6.41
N TYR A 134 -21.97 -14.48 -5.75
CA TYR A 134 -22.74 -13.27 -5.51
C TYR A 134 -21.90 -12.22 -4.75
N ARG A 135 -21.80 -10.99 -5.28
CA ARG A 135 -20.97 -9.86 -4.77
C ARG A 135 -19.46 -9.99 -4.90
N ARG A 136 -18.90 -11.15 -5.26
CA ARG A 136 -17.45 -11.35 -5.43
C ARG A 136 -16.82 -10.27 -6.31
N GLY A 137 -17.42 -10.03 -7.48
CA GLY A 137 -16.93 -9.03 -8.44
C GLY A 137 -16.88 -7.60 -7.86
N THR A 138 -17.89 -7.20 -7.10
CA THR A 138 -17.92 -5.87 -6.46
C THR A 138 -16.86 -5.73 -5.37
N VAL A 139 -16.54 -6.82 -4.65
CA VAL A 139 -15.48 -6.81 -3.65
C VAL A 139 -14.11 -6.76 -4.32
N LEU A 140 -13.86 -7.60 -5.32
CA LEU A 140 -12.60 -7.63 -6.07
C LEU A 140 -12.32 -6.30 -6.80
N ALA A 141 -13.35 -5.56 -7.20
CA ALA A 141 -13.21 -4.24 -7.79
C ALA A 141 -12.53 -3.21 -6.86
N ARG A 142 -12.57 -3.41 -5.53
CA ARG A 142 -11.87 -2.53 -4.59
C ARG A 142 -10.36 -2.70 -4.64
N PHE A 143 -9.90 -3.94 -4.76
CA PHE A 143 -8.48 -4.25 -4.92
C PHE A 143 -7.94 -3.70 -6.24
N GLU A 144 -8.73 -3.83 -7.31
CA GLU A 144 -8.40 -3.20 -8.60
C GLU A 144 -8.34 -1.67 -8.48
N GLY A 145 -9.31 -1.06 -7.81
CA GLY A 145 -9.31 0.40 -7.58
C GLY A 145 -8.06 0.87 -6.83
N GLU A 146 -7.61 0.09 -5.83
CA GLU A 146 -6.39 0.35 -5.09
C GLU A 146 -5.13 0.20 -5.97
N PHE A 147 -5.04 -0.84 -6.81
CA PHE A 147 -3.96 -0.94 -7.81
C PHE A 147 -3.94 0.29 -8.74
N GLN A 148 -5.10 0.67 -9.27
CA GLN A 148 -5.21 1.84 -10.16
C GLN A 148 -4.83 3.13 -9.45
N TYR A 149 -5.13 3.27 -8.17
CA TYR A 149 -4.70 4.41 -7.35
C TYR A 149 -3.16 4.50 -7.35
N TRP A 150 -2.46 3.41 -7.02
CA TRP A 150 -1.00 3.39 -6.99
C TRP A 150 -0.36 3.58 -8.36
N TRP A 151 -0.92 2.96 -9.40
CA TRP A 151 -0.47 3.12 -10.78
C TRP A 151 -0.57 4.58 -11.25
N ASN A 152 -1.69 5.23 -10.97
CA ASN A 152 -1.88 6.64 -11.33
C ASN A 152 -0.93 7.56 -10.55
N LEU A 153 -0.70 7.27 -9.27
CA LEU A 153 0.27 8.00 -8.47
C LEU A 153 1.70 7.82 -9.01
N GLN A 154 2.11 6.59 -9.34
CA GLN A 154 3.44 6.30 -9.90
C GLN A 154 3.67 7.09 -11.19
N ARG A 155 2.69 7.11 -12.09
CA ARG A 155 2.76 7.91 -13.33
C ARG A 155 2.92 9.39 -13.06
N ARG A 156 2.20 9.92 -12.07
CA ARG A 156 2.27 11.33 -11.69
C ARG A 156 3.63 11.69 -11.09
N VAL A 157 4.17 10.85 -10.20
CA VAL A 157 5.50 11.05 -9.60
C VAL A 157 6.60 10.95 -10.66
N ASN A 158 6.53 9.96 -11.55
CA ASN A 158 7.47 9.84 -12.67
C ASN A 158 7.41 11.05 -13.62
N HIS A 159 6.21 11.58 -13.87
CA HIS A 159 6.05 12.80 -14.67
C HIS A 159 6.69 14.02 -13.99
N LEU A 160 6.47 14.18 -12.69
CA LEU A 160 7.09 15.24 -11.90
C LEU A 160 8.62 15.16 -11.93
N ALA A 161 9.19 13.97 -11.72
CA ALA A 161 10.63 13.75 -11.77
C ALA A 161 11.21 14.04 -13.17
N ALA A 162 10.51 13.62 -14.24
CA ALA A 162 10.97 13.83 -15.61
C ALA A 162 10.92 15.29 -16.07
N GLN A 163 10.08 16.12 -15.46
CA GLN A 163 9.93 17.54 -15.80
C GLN A 163 10.69 18.48 -14.89
N PHE A 164 11.35 17.98 -13.85
CA PHE A 164 12.05 18.80 -12.87
C PHE A 164 13.38 19.32 -13.43
N HIS A 165 13.63 20.62 -13.26
CA HIS A 165 14.89 21.29 -13.62
C HIS A 165 15.49 22.00 -12.41
N GLU A 166 16.78 22.33 -12.51
CA GLU A 166 17.46 23.09 -11.45
C GLU A 166 16.76 24.44 -11.18
N GLY A 167 16.48 24.72 -9.91
CA GLY A 167 15.77 25.91 -9.48
C GLY A 167 14.25 25.77 -9.40
N ASP A 168 13.67 24.67 -9.90
CA ASP A 168 12.26 24.36 -9.70
C ASP A 168 11.94 24.14 -8.23
N SER A 169 10.64 24.15 -7.92
CA SER A 169 10.15 23.80 -6.59
C SER A 169 9.28 22.56 -6.66
N LEU A 170 9.41 21.68 -5.66
CA LEU A 170 8.51 20.55 -5.55
C LEU A 170 7.16 20.98 -4.99
N PRO A 171 6.04 20.46 -5.54
CA PRO A 171 4.73 20.68 -4.93
C PRO A 171 4.68 20.00 -3.55
N PRO A 172 3.82 20.48 -2.64
CA PRO A 172 3.59 19.84 -1.33
C PRO A 172 3.19 18.37 -1.49
N VAL A 173 3.57 17.51 -0.53
CA VAL A 173 3.23 16.07 -0.58
C VAL A 173 1.72 15.84 -0.54
N GLU A 174 0.96 16.74 0.09
CA GLU A 174 -0.49 16.71 0.14
C GLU A 174 -1.12 16.81 -1.25
N THR A 175 -0.41 17.36 -2.23
CA THR A 175 -0.89 17.38 -3.61
C THR A 175 -0.95 15.97 -4.21
N LEU A 176 -0.22 14.99 -3.67
CA LEU A 176 -0.33 13.58 -4.07
C LEU A 176 -1.66 12.95 -3.65
N SER A 177 -2.36 13.55 -2.69
CA SER A 177 -3.72 13.14 -2.31
C SER A 177 -4.63 13.22 -3.55
N ILE A 178 -5.45 12.19 -3.72
CA ILE A 178 -6.46 12.12 -4.78
C ILE A 178 -7.81 12.05 -4.06
N GLU A 179 -8.65 13.07 -4.24
CA GLU A 179 -10.03 13.00 -3.75
C GLU A 179 -10.74 11.83 -4.46
N HIS A 180 -11.32 10.94 -3.66
CA HIS A 180 -12.19 9.85 -4.12
C HIS A 180 -13.60 10.34 -4.44
#